data_AF-A0A519UYU6-F1
#
_entry.id   AF-A0A519UYU6-F1
#
_cell.length_a   1.000
_cell.length_b   1.000
_cell.length_c   1.000
_cell.angle_alpha   90.00
_cell.angle_beta   90.00
_cell.angle_gamma   90.00
#
_symmetry.space_group_name_H-M   'P 1'
#
loop_
_entity.id
_entity.type
_entity.pdbx_description
1 polymer ?
#
loop_
_entity_poly.entity_id
_entity_poly.type
_entity_poly.pdbx_seq_one_letter_code
_entity_poly.pdbx_strand_id
1 'polypeptide(L)'
;MKTIEEQLWDYIDGISTAEEKAVIDANLATDLKWKKIYQELLAVNAQLTALDFEEPSMSFTRNVMDKVNLELKPVALKTKVDNRIIYTIAGFFLASILAVFSYAIYLSDTSFTIDTSKFNFSFDAQKLFSPLALQAFIFVDVVLLLLYLDGFLRKGKLQSQKKGA
;
A
#
# COMPACT_ATOMS: atom_id res chain seq x y z
N MET A 1 23.13 -19.24 2.63
CA MET A 1 23.66 -19.78 3.89
C MET A 1 24.80 -18.85 4.30
N LYS A 2 24.83 -18.38 5.55
CA LYS A 2 25.94 -17.55 6.03
C LYS A 2 27.21 -18.41 6.12
N THR A 3 28.36 -17.84 5.80
CA THR A 3 29.65 -18.52 5.98
C THR A 3 30.02 -18.58 7.47
N ILE A 4 30.94 -19.47 7.84
CA ILE A 4 31.42 -19.59 9.23
C ILE A 4 32.01 -18.25 9.71
N GLU A 5 32.70 -17.53 8.82
CA GLU A 5 33.29 -16.22 9.10
C GLU A 5 32.23 -15.14 9.35
N GLU A 6 31.18 -15.07 8.51
CA GLU A 6 30.07 -14.12 8.69
C GLU A 6 29.34 -14.36 10.02
N GLN A 7 29.12 -15.62 10.40
CA GLN A 7 28.49 -15.97 11.67
C GLN A 7 29.35 -15.56 12.88
N LEU A 8 30.68 -15.71 12.77
CA LEU A 8 31.61 -15.28 13.82
C LEU A 8 31.72 -13.75 13.90
N TRP A 9 31.63 -13.02 12.78
CA TRP A 9 31.54 -11.55 12.79
C TRP A 9 30.26 -11.06 13.45
N ASP A 10 29.09 -11.60 13.10
CA ASP A 10 27.82 -11.28 13.75
C ASP A 10 27.84 -11.57 15.27
N TYR A 11 28.64 -12.56 15.68
CA TYR A 11 28.89 -12.88 17.08
C TYR A 11 29.79 -11.84 17.77
N ILE A 12 30.90 -11.45 17.13
CA ILE A 12 31.83 -10.43 17.65
C ILE A 12 31.15 -9.05 17.77
N ASP A 13 30.33 -8.68 16.78
CA ASP A 13 29.61 -7.40 16.75
C ASP A 13 28.35 -7.38 17.63
N GLY A 14 27.96 -8.54 18.18
CA GLY A 14 26.80 -8.68 19.07
C GLY A 14 25.43 -8.63 18.38
N ILE A 15 25.40 -8.65 17.05
CA ILE A 15 24.19 -8.58 16.20
C ILE A 15 23.48 -9.95 16.09
N SER A 16 24.16 -11.04 16.46
CA SER A 16 23.63 -12.41 16.46
C SER A 16 22.48 -12.63 17.46
N THR A 17 21.55 -13.50 17.07
CA THR A 17 20.41 -13.93 17.91
C THR A 17 20.86 -14.84 19.06
N ALA A 18 20.06 -14.95 20.13
CA ALA A 18 20.39 -15.77 21.30
C ALA A 18 20.60 -17.26 20.98
N GLU A 19 19.87 -17.78 19.99
CA GLU A 19 19.99 -19.17 19.52
C GLU A 19 21.29 -19.38 18.73
N GLU A 20 21.66 -18.44 17.86
CA GLU A 20 22.91 -18.49 17.10
C GLU A 20 24.14 -18.38 18.02
N LYS A 21 24.07 -17.56 19.08
CA LYS A 21 25.15 -17.47 20.08
C LYS A 21 25.44 -18.80 20.76
N ALA A 22 24.40 -19.53 21.20
CA ALA A 22 24.57 -20.83 21.84
C ALA A 22 25.18 -21.89 20.91
N VAL A 23 24.82 -21.87 19.62
CA VAL A 23 25.39 -22.76 18.60
C VAL A 23 26.86 -22.42 18.33
N ILE A 24 27.19 -21.14 18.25
CA ILE A 24 28.56 -20.67 18.03
C ILE A 24 29.44 -21.00 19.25
N ASP A 25 28.94 -20.83 20.48
CA ASP A 25 29.66 -21.19 21.72
C ASP A 25 29.96 -22.70 21.78
N ALA A 26 28.99 -23.54 21.40
CA ALA A 26 29.18 -24.98 21.32
C ALA A 26 30.22 -25.37 20.24
N ASN A 27 30.19 -24.69 19.09
CA ASN A 27 31.15 -24.91 18.00
C ASN A 27 32.56 -24.41 18.36
N LEU A 28 32.69 -23.30 19.07
CA LEU A 28 33.98 -22.78 19.58
C LEU A 28 34.61 -23.71 20.63
N ALA A 29 33.80 -24.43 21.41
CA ALA A 29 34.27 -25.40 22.39
C ALA A 29 34.73 -26.72 21.75
N THR A 30 34.13 -27.12 20.63
CA THR A 30 34.28 -28.47 20.07
C THR A 30 35.17 -28.51 18.82
N ASP A 31 35.18 -27.46 18.01
CA ASP A 31 35.87 -27.43 16.71
C ASP A 31 37.09 -26.48 16.70
N LEU A 32 38.26 -27.07 16.47
CA LEU A 32 39.54 -26.38 16.30
C LEU A 32 39.53 -25.37 15.13
N LYS A 33 38.77 -25.64 14.06
CA LYS A 33 38.66 -24.76 12.90
C LYS A 33 37.95 -23.45 13.27
N TRP A 34 36.87 -23.53 14.04
CA TRP A 34 36.11 -22.36 14.51
C TRP A 34 36.95 -21.48 15.43
N LYS A 35 37.69 -22.10 16.35
CA LYS A 35 38.59 -21.38 17.26
C LYS A 35 39.70 -20.64 16.53
N LYS A 36 40.30 -21.26 15.50
CA LYS A 36 41.37 -20.63 14.71
C LYS A 36 40.85 -19.39 13.97
N ILE A 37 39.75 -19.51 13.26
CA ILE A 37 39.13 -18.39 12.52
C ILE A 37 38.73 -17.28 13.49
N TYR A 38 38.13 -17.62 14.63
CA TYR A 38 37.76 -16.63 15.65
C TYR A 38 38.96 -15.84 16.19
N GLN A 39 40.11 -16.51 16.42
CA GLN A 39 41.34 -15.83 16.84
C GLN A 39 41.92 -14.91 15.75
N GLU A 40 41.86 -15.34 14.49
CA GLU A 40 42.27 -14.51 13.35
C GLU A 40 41.38 -13.27 13.23
N LEU A 41 40.06 -13.42 13.37
CA LEU A 41 39.10 -12.30 13.35
C LEU A 41 39.31 -11.33 14.51
N LEU A 42 39.56 -11.84 15.72
CA LEU A 42 39.90 -10.99 16.87
C LEU A 42 41.20 -10.21 16.66
N ALA A 43 42.22 -10.84 16.06
CA ALA A 43 43.47 -10.17 15.74
C ALA A 43 43.28 -9.03 14.72
N VAL A 44 42.44 -9.25 13.70
CA VAL A 44 42.08 -8.21 12.73
C VAL A 44 41.29 -7.09 13.39
N ASN A 45 40.28 -7.40 14.21
CA ASN A 45 39.49 -6.39 14.91
C ASN A 45 40.35 -5.53 15.85
N ALA A 46 41.31 -6.14 16.56
CA ALA A 46 42.26 -5.42 17.40
C ALA A 46 43.16 -4.47 16.58
N GLN A 47 43.61 -4.90 15.39
CA GLN A 47 44.38 -4.04 14.49
C GLN A 47 43.55 -2.87 13.95
N LEU A 48 42.28 -3.11 13.61
CA LEU A 48 41.36 -2.06 13.16
C LEU A 48 41.03 -1.06 14.26
N THR A 49 40.88 -1.52 15.51
CA THR A 49 40.63 -0.65 16.67
C THR A 49 41.86 0.17 17.05
N ALA A 50 43.06 -0.36 16.80
CA ALA A 50 44.31 0.33 17.03
C ALA A 50 44.65 1.39 15.96
N LEU A 51 43.85 1.49 14.89
CA LEU A 51 43.94 2.60 13.98
C LEU A 51 43.36 3.84 14.67
N ASP A 52 44.19 4.87 14.84
CA ASP A 52 43.70 6.18 15.25
C ASP A 52 42.73 6.68 14.18
N PHE A 53 41.45 6.71 14.52
CA PHE A 53 40.45 7.38 13.71
C PHE A 53 40.73 8.89 13.82
N GLU A 54 41.28 9.47 12.76
CA GLU A 54 41.38 10.92 12.65
C GLU A 54 39.99 11.52 12.79
N GLU A 55 39.81 12.38 13.80
CA GLU A 55 38.54 13.07 14.00
C GLU A 55 38.22 13.88 12.74
N PRO A 56 37.01 13.75 12.18
CA PRO A 56 36.65 14.51 11.00
C PRO A 56 36.75 16.01 11.30
N SER A 57 37.06 16.81 10.27
CA SER A 57 37.16 18.26 10.44
C SER A 57 35.83 18.84 10.93
N MET A 58 35.89 19.90 11.75
CA MET A 58 34.70 20.59 12.26
C MET A 58 33.71 21.04 11.15
N SER A 59 34.20 21.22 9.92
CA SER A 59 33.38 21.58 8.76
C SER A 59 32.75 20.38 8.05
N PHE A 60 33.28 19.16 8.20
CA PHE A 60 32.76 17.95 7.58
C PHE A 60 31.33 17.65 8.05
N THR A 61 31.11 17.60 9.37
CA THR A 61 29.80 17.32 9.94
C THR A 61 28.77 18.34 9.49
N ARG A 62 29.13 19.63 9.46
CA ARG A 62 28.27 20.70 8.94
C ARG A 62 27.92 20.47 7.47
N ASN A 63 28.91 20.23 6.62
CA ASN A 63 28.72 20.06 5.18
C ASN A 63 27.87 18.82 4.84
N VAL A 64 28.00 17.72 5.61
CA VAL A 64 27.20 16.51 5.42
C VAL A 64 25.76 16.75 5.88
N MET A 65 25.57 17.32 7.07
CA MET A 65 24.23 17.59 7.60
C MET A 65 23.46 18.62 6.79
N ASP A 66 24.14 19.63 6.23
CA ASP A 66 23.53 20.58 5.31
C ASP A 66 23.01 19.88 4.05
N LYS A 67 23.77 18.94 3.49
CA LYS A 67 23.34 18.15 2.32
C LYS A 67 22.18 17.20 2.64
N VAL A 68 22.23 16.51 3.78
CA VAL A 68 21.16 15.60 4.22
C VAL A 68 19.86 16.36 4.52
N ASN A 69 19.93 17.58 5.05
CA ASN A 69 18.76 18.41 5.27
C ASN A 69 18.15 18.98 3.98
N LEU A 70 18.96 19.14 2.92
CA LEU A 70 18.47 19.52 1.59
C LEU A 70 17.77 18.35 0.90
N GLU A 71 18.09 17.12 1.24
CA GLU A 71 17.30 15.96 0.84
C GLU A 71 15.94 16.03 1.53
N LEU A 72 14.89 16.11 0.72
CA LEU A 72 13.52 16.12 1.21
C LEU A 72 13.30 14.87 2.06
N LYS A 73 13.03 15.07 3.36
CA LYS A 73 12.59 14.00 4.27
C LYS A 73 11.58 13.12 3.54
N PRO A 74 11.67 11.78 3.62
CA PRO A 74 10.77 10.89 2.90
C PRO A 74 9.34 11.23 3.30
N VAL A 75 8.66 11.99 2.42
CA VAL A 75 7.29 12.40 2.64
C VAL A 75 6.50 11.12 2.49
N ALA A 76 5.83 10.68 3.57
CA ALA A 76 4.87 9.61 3.51
C ALA A 76 3.96 9.87 2.31
N LEU A 77 4.06 9.03 1.28
CA LEU A 77 3.34 9.16 0.02
C LEU A 77 1.85 9.00 0.33
N LYS A 78 1.20 10.08 0.77
CA LYS A 78 -0.26 10.13 0.91
C LYS A 78 -0.79 9.87 -0.49
N THR A 79 -1.39 8.69 -0.66
CA THR A 79 -2.00 8.25 -1.90
C THR A 79 -2.95 9.36 -2.36
N LYS A 80 -2.61 10.02 -3.46
CA LYS A 80 -3.42 11.10 -4.02
C LYS A 80 -4.66 10.48 -4.64
N VAL A 81 -5.67 10.24 -3.82
CA VAL A 81 -7.00 9.90 -4.33
C VAL A 81 -7.61 11.16 -4.93
N ASP A 82 -7.98 11.10 -6.20
CA ASP A 82 -8.62 12.23 -6.89
C ASP A 82 -10.08 12.33 -6.42
N ASN A 83 -10.36 13.35 -5.62
CA ASN A 83 -11.69 13.60 -5.07
C ASN A 83 -12.77 13.75 -6.16
N ARG A 84 -12.41 14.11 -7.40
CA ARG A 84 -13.36 14.17 -8.53
C ARG A 84 -13.97 12.80 -8.85
N ILE A 85 -13.19 11.73 -8.69
CA ILE A 85 -13.64 10.35 -8.90
C ILE A 85 -14.63 9.94 -7.80
N ILE A 86 -14.37 10.34 -6.56
CA ILE A 86 -15.27 10.08 -5.43
C ILE A 86 -16.62 10.78 -5.66
N TYR A 87 -16.60 12.06 -6.06
CA TYR A 87 -17.82 12.81 -6.32
C TYR A 87 -18.63 12.29 -7.50
N THR A 88 -17.98 11.77 -8.54
CA THR A 88 -18.68 11.17 -9.69
C THR A 88 -19.37 9.86 -9.30
N ILE A 89 -18.70 8.99 -8.56
CA ILE A 89 -19.31 7.73 -8.07
C ILE A 89 -20.46 8.04 -7.10
N ALA A 90 -20.26 8.95 -6.15
CA ALA A 90 -21.29 9.35 -5.20
C ALA A 90 -22.51 9.96 -5.89
N GLY A 91 -22.29 10.84 -6.88
CA GLY A 91 -23.36 11.44 -7.68
C GLY A 91 -24.16 10.43 -8.48
N PHE A 92 -23.50 9.41 -9.05
CA PHE A 92 -24.18 8.34 -9.79
C PHE A 92 -25.13 7.53 -8.89
N PHE A 93 -24.65 7.10 -7.71
CA PHE A 93 -25.50 6.38 -6.76
C PHE A 93 -26.69 7.22 -6.30
N LEU A 94 -26.47 8.50 -6.00
CA LEU A 94 -27.55 9.39 -5.58
C LEU A 94 -28.60 9.58 -6.69
N ALA A 95 -28.16 9.77 -7.92
CA ALA A 95 -29.03 9.91 -9.08
C ALA A 95 -29.82 8.62 -9.37
N SER A 96 -29.19 7.45 -9.27
CA SER A 96 -29.85 6.15 -9.44
C SER A 96 -30.93 5.92 -8.39
N ILE A 97 -30.66 6.22 -7.12
CA ILE A 97 -31.65 6.15 -6.04
C ILE A 97 -32.83 7.09 -6.32
N LEU A 98 -32.57 8.33 -6.72
CA LEU A 98 -33.61 9.31 -7.05
C LEU A 98 -34.44 8.90 -8.27
N ALA A 99 -33.82 8.28 -9.28
CA ALA A 99 -34.51 7.78 -10.46
C ALA A 99 -35.48 6.64 -10.09
N VAL A 100 -35.01 5.67 -9.30
CA VAL A 100 -35.87 4.56 -8.82
C VAL A 100 -37.00 5.10 -7.92
N PHE A 101 -36.69 6.04 -7.03
CA PHE A 101 -37.67 6.64 -6.13
C PHE A 101 -38.75 7.43 -6.88
N SER A 102 -38.36 8.26 -7.84
CA SER A 102 -39.31 9.03 -8.66
C SER A 102 -40.13 8.11 -9.57
N TYR A 103 -39.54 7.05 -10.12
CA TYR A 103 -40.26 6.02 -10.87
C TYR A 103 -41.29 5.27 -10.01
N ALA A 104 -40.94 4.93 -8.77
CA ALA A 104 -41.85 4.29 -7.83
C ALA A 104 -43.04 5.20 -7.47
N ILE A 105 -42.81 6.50 -7.26
CA ILE A 105 -43.87 7.48 -7.04
C ILE A 105 -44.75 7.63 -8.29
N TYR A 106 -44.15 7.72 -9.47
CA TYR A 106 -44.90 7.84 -10.73
C TYR A 106 -45.82 6.63 -10.98
N LEU A 107 -45.37 5.42 -10.62
CA LEU A 107 -46.16 4.21 -10.77
C LEU A 107 -47.21 4.02 -9.66
N SER A 108 -47.07 4.72 -8.52
CA SER A 108 -48.03 4.62 -7.43
C SER A 108 -49.34 5.34 -7.76
N ASP A 109 -50.45 4.59 -7.80
CA ASP A 109 -51.79 5.15 -7.90
C ASP A 109 -52.00 6.12 -6.72
N THR A 110 -52.30 7.38 -7.05
CA THR A 110 -52.44 8.48 -6.08
C THR A 110 -53.75 8.39 -5.29
N SER A 111 -54.07 7.22 -4.71
CA SER A 111 -55.13 7.05 -3.71
C SER A 111 -54.49 6.79 -2.35
N PHE A 112 -53.86 7.83 -1.80
CA PHE A 112 -53.23 7.78 -0.48
C PHE A 112 -54.30 7.87 0.61
N THR A 113 -54.82 6.72 1.03
CA THR A 113 -55.54 6.57 2.30
C THR A 113 -54.61 5.81 3.25
N ILE A 114 -54.05 6.51 4.24
CA ILE A 114 -53.21 5.86 5.26
C ILE A 114 -54.15 5.15 6.24
N ASP A 115 -54.28 3.83 6.11
CA ASP A 115 -54.76 2.97 7.19
C ASP A 115 -53.55 2.25 7.80
N THR A 116 -53.17 2.66 9.01
CA THR A 116 -51.93 2.29 9.71
C THR A 116 -51.90 0.86 10.28
N SER A 117 -52.73 -0.08 9.78
CA SER A 117 -52.87 -1.39 10.41
C SER A 117 -52.45 -2.61 9.59
N LYS A 118 -52.11 -2.49 8.30
CA LYS A 118 -51.58 -3.63 7.51
C LYS A 118 -50.60 -3.18 6.42
N PHE A 119 -49.34 -2.95 6.79
CA PHE A 119 -48.25 -2.85 5.81
C PHE A 119 -47.98 -4.23 5.19
N ASN A 120 -48.77 -4.61 4.18
CA ASN A 120 -48.40 -5.67 3.26
C ASN A 120 -47.61 -5.04 2.12
N PHE A 121 -46.28 -5.09 2.21
CA PHE A 121 -45.40 -4.80 1.07
C PHE A 121 -45.50 -5.94 0.06
N SER A 122 -46.61 -6.00 -0.69
CA SER A 122 -46.63 -6.72 -1.96
C SER A 122 -45.90 -5.86 -2.98
N PHE A 123 -44.56 -5.87 -2.92
CA PHE A 123 -43.72 -5.32 -3.96
C PHE A 123 -43.95 -6.18 -5.21
N ASP A 124 -44.77 -5.69 -6.15
CA ASP A 124 -44.89 -6.24 -7.49
C ASP A 124 -43.54 -6.01 -8.22
N ALA A 125 -42.55 -6.84 -7.89
CA ALA A 125 -41.22 -6.79 -8.48
C ALA A 125 -41.29 -6.87 -10.02
N GLN A 126 -42.31 -7.54 -10.56
CA GLN A 126 -42.57 -7.63 -12.00
C GLN A 126 -42.83 -6.28 -12.69
N LYS A 127 -43.38 -5.27 -12.00
CA LYS A 127 -43.57 -3.93 -12.59
C LYS A 127 -42.29 -3.09 -12.56
N LEU A 128 -41.42 -3.31 -11.56
CA LEU A 128 -40.11 -2.67 -11.47
C LEU A 128 -39.12 -3.26 -12.48
N PHE A 129 -39.24 -4.56 -12.78
CA PHE A 129 -38.51 -5.24 -13.86
C PHE A 129 -39.23 -5.10 -15.22
N SER A 130 -39.78 -3.92 -15.52
CA SER A 130 -40.27 -3.68 -16.87
C SER A 130 -39.09 -3.75 -17.86
N PRO A 131 -39.25 -4.41 -19.02
CA PRO A 131 -38.15 -4.59 -19.97
C PRO A 131 -37.54 -3.26 -20.44
N LEU A 132 -38.34 -2.18 -20.46
CA LEU A 132 -37.89 -0.84 -20.78
C LEU A 132 -36.96 -0.25 -19.70
N ALA A 133 -37.32 -0.40 -18.42
CA ALA A 133 -36.51 0.10 -17.30
C ALA A 133 -35.18 -0.65 -17.19
N LEU A 134 -35.21 -1.97 -17.37
CA LEU A 134 -34.02 -2.83 -17.37
C LEU A 134 -33.09 -2.50 -18.55
N GLN A 135 -33.66 -2.28 -19.74
CA GLN A 135 -32.91 -1.88 -20.92
C GLN A 135 -32.29 -0.48 -20.78
N ALA A 136 -33.03 0.50 -20.23
CA ALA A 136 -32.51 1.83 -19.99
C ALA A 136 -31.38 1.82 -18.94
N PHE A 137 -31.54 1.04 -17.88
CA PHE A 137 -30.52 0.87 -16.83
C PHE A 137 -29.22 0.27 -17.40
N ILE A 138 -29.32 -0.85 -18.13
CA ILE A 138 -28.17 -1.48 -18.78
C ILE A 138 -27.52 -0.54 -19.80
N PHE A 139 -28.30 0.20 -20.59
CA PHE A 139 -27.75 1.13 -21.58
C PHE A 139 -26.92 2.24 -20.93
N VAL A 140 -27.42 2.82 -19.83
CA VAL A 140 -26.68 3.84 -19.05
C VAL A 140 -25.41 3.24 -18.43
N ASP A 141 -25.50 2.05 -17.83
CA ASP A 141 -24.35 1.38 -17.22
C ASP A 141 -23.27 1.04 -18.25
N VAL A 142 -23.66 0.57 -19.44
CA VAL A 142 -22.70 0.29 -20.53
C VAL A 142 -22.02 1.57 -21.00
N VAL A 143 -22.76 2.67 -21.17
CA VAL A 143 -22.17 3.96 -21.56
C VAL A 143 -21.19 4.47 -20.49
N LEU A 144 -21.55 4.38 -19.21
CA LEU A 144 -20.67 4.77 -18.10
C LEU A 144 -19.43 3.89 -18.01
N LEU A 145 -19.59 2.58 -18.20
CA LEU A 145 -18.48 1.63 -18.24
C LEU A 145 -17.53 1.95 -19.39
N LEU A 146 -18.05 2.31 -20.57
CA LEU A 146 -17.25 2.71 -21.73
C LEU A 146 -16.49 4.01 -21.48
N LEU A 147 -17.14 5.02 -20.90
CA LEU A 147 -16.48 6.28 -20.54
C LEU A 147 -15.39 6.09 -19.47
N TYR A 148 -15.66 5.23 -18.48
CA TYR A 148 -14.68 4.88 -17.45
C TYR A 148 -13.49 4.12 -18.05
N LEU A 149 -13.76 3.16 -18.91
CA LEU A 149 -12.76 2.34 -19.59
C LEU A 149 -11.89 3.20 -20.52
N ASP A 150 -12.48 4.10 -21.30
CA ASP A 150 -11.74 5.07 -22.12
C ASP A 150 -10.81 5.94 -21.24
N GLY A 151 -11.33 6.47 -20.12
CA GLY A 151 -10.54 7.22 -19.15
C GLY A 151 -9.39 6.41 -18.53
N PHE A 152 -9.64 5.13 -18.22
CA PHE A 152 -8.65 4.21 -17.68
C PHE A 152 -7.52 3.91 -18.68
N LEU A 153 -7.87 3.63 -19.94
CA LEU A 153 -6.92 3.40 -21.04
C LEU A 153 -6.07 4.65 -21.35
N ARG A 154 -6.67 5.85 -21.30
CA ARG A 154 -5.96 7.13 -21.53
C ARG A 154 -4.91 7.41 -20.45
N LYS A 155 -5.22 7.10 -19.19
CA LYS A 155 -4.26 7.19 -18.08
C LYS A 155 -3.11 6.19 -18.24
N GLY A 156 -3.38 5.00 -18.77
CA GLY A 156 -2.34 4.01 -19.12
C GLY A 156 -1.35 4.51 -20.18
N LYS A 157 -1.82 5.17 -21.25
CA LYS A 157 -0.95 5.72 -22.30
C LYS A 157 -0.05 6.88 -21.81
N LEU A 158 -0.56 7.76 -20.94
CA LEU A 158 0.23 8.88 -20.39
C LEU A 158 1.35 8.42 -19.45
N GLN A 159 1.17 7.30 -18.73
CA GLN A 159 2.22 6.72 -17.90
C GLN A 159 3.30 5.99 -18.72
N SER A 160 2.93 5.40 -19.87
CA SER A 160 3.91 4.79 -20.78
C SER A 160 4.79 5.81 -21.49
N GLN A 161 4.30 7.03 -21.75
CA GLN A 161 5.07 8.08 -22.42
C GLN A 161 6.05 8.80 -21.47
N LYS A 162 5.78 8.83 -20.15
CA LYS A 162 6.69 9.39 -19.13
C LYS A 162 7.82 8.48 -18.68
N LYS A 163 7.80 7.18 -19.04
CA LYS A 163 8.89 6.22 -18.75
C LYS A 163 9.92 6.10 -19.89
N GLY A 164 9.76 6.86 -20.97
CA GLY A 164 10.63 6.85 -22.15
C GLY A 164 11.31 8.18 -22.46
N ALA A 165 11.37 9.10 -21.49
CA ALA A 165 12.12 10.36 -21.57
C ALA A 165 12.92 10.57 -20.29
#